data_AF-A0A4S3ZXJ9-F1
#
_entry.id   AF-A0A4S3ZXJ9-F1
#
_cell.length_a   1.000
_cell.length_b   1.000
_cell.length_c   1.000
_cell.angle_alpha   90.00
_cell.angle_beta   90.00
_cell.angle_gamma   90.00
#
_symmetry.space_group_name_H-M   'P 1'
#
loop_
_entity.id
_entity.type
_entity.pdbx_description
1 polymer ?
#
loop_
_entity_poly.entity_id
_entity_poly.type
_entity_poly.pdbx_seq_one_letter_code
_entity_poly.pdbx_strand_id
1 'polypeptide(L)'
;MKSKILQLALFLILFVTASCEKDYTVEQNPFVIAFERQSIDFSTIPDQREMKLIFSEPAKTDGKISIKLSGTHASYGVDFSTLPEAQGGVLELPFTKGQSELFFTFKNLIYPFDNDEKSILMEVIAINYTGETSIQGYTTSLVSFQRSLGATLLPEIGGPNQGNQIFVDLSKETMTSSRRDVWDLGFYSGDQFRVTINGSLYMAVKKLDATNIDAVTPASVSAFQSQVAVGTFDPTNTNYVDAPNGLINQTAIAEISANDAENNVYLVNMGYTIGNTTPPAGTVAIAGDARGWKKIRVLRDGDNYMLQYADLNSTTHQQVTIAKKPDYNFTFFSLATQNVVNVEPQKNLWDLCFTVFTNEIQGSGSYGYSDFVLNNLKAGVKGYRVAVTSAVNFNNFAMANVVESNFMDDQRVIGAEWRDVFTGSAYTDRFYVIKDTDGNYYKVRMLEFLNEGGVRGYPKFEYKLIQ
;
A
#
# COMPACT_ATOMS: atom_id res chain seq x y z
N MET A 1 -39.65 79.72 24.52
CA MET A 1 -39.27 81.15 24.56
C MET A 1 -37.75 81.27 24.57
N LYS A 2 -37.20 81.93 23.52
CA LYS A 2 -35.90 82.64 23.43
C LYS A 2 -34.65 81.87 23.91
N SER A 3 -33.88 81.26 23.01
CA SER A 3 -32.74 81.87 22.28
C SER A 3 -31.71 82.52 23.21
N LYS A 4 -30.48 82.00 23.19
CA LYS A 4 -29.29 82.80 22.85
C LYS A 4 -28.11 81.90 22.45
N ILE A 5 -27.68 82.14 21.21
CA ILE A 5 -26.43 81.73 20.58
C ILE A 5 -25.26 82.40 21.31
N LEU A 6 -24.21 81.66 21.61
CA LEU A 6 -22.88 82.22 21.84
C LEU A 6 -21.84 81.38 21.10
N GLN A 7 -21.16 82.05 20.17
CA GLN A 7 -20.07 81.56 19.35
C GLN A 7 -18.92 81.09 20.24
N LEU A 8 -18.34 79.92 19.96
CA LEU A 8 -17.03 79.56 20.48
C LEU A 8 -16.14 79.11 19.33
N ALA A 9 -14.98 79.77 19.27
CA ALA A 9 -13.98 79.66 18.24
C ALA A 9 -13.41 78.25 18.12
N LEU A 10 -13.20 77.85 16.87
CA LEU A 10 -12.45 76.67 16.46
C LEU A 10 -10.97 76.86 16.88
N PHE A 11 -10.55 76.20 17.95
CA PHE A 11 -9.13 75.99 18.25
C PHE A 11 -8.78 74.54 17.92
N LEU A 12 -8.13 74.39 16.76
CA LEU A 12 -7.52 73.16 16.27
C LEU A 12 -6.36 72.80 17.20
N ILE A 13 -6.53 71.80 18.06
CA ILE A 13 -5.42 71.18 18.80
C ILE A 13 -5.07 69.87 18.10
N LEU A 14 -3.91 69.88 17.43
CA LEU A 14 -3.20 68.70 16.98
C LEU A 14 -2.96 67.76 18.17
N PHE A 15 -3.60 66.58 18.15
CA PHE A 15 -3.06 65.41 18.83
C PHE A 15 -2.45 64.50 17.77
N VAL A 16 -1.13 64.58 17.65
CA VAL A 16 -0.33 63.57 16.94
C VAL A 16 -0.25 62.36 17.87
N THR A 17 -1.15 61.39 17.69
CA THR A 17 -0.90 60.03 18.20
C THR A 17 -0.13 59.29 17.12
N ALA A 18 1.17 59.12 17.35
CA ALA A 18 2.01 58.18 16.62
C ALA A 18 1.46 56.76 16.85
N SER A 19 0.59 56.30 15.95
CA SER A 19 0.27 54.89 15.82
C SER A 19 1.41 54.24 15.04
N CYS A 20 2.32 53.62 15.79
CA CYS A 20 3.29 52.70 15.23
C CYS A 20 2.52 51.40 14.95
N GLU A 21 1.88 51.29 13.78
CA GLU A 21 1.51 49.99 13.25
C GLU A 21 2.80 49.21 13.11
N LYS A 22 2.97 48.15 13.92
CA LYS A 22 3.95 47.13 13.60
C LYS A 22 3.46 46.49 12.32
N ASP A 23 4.15 46.76 11.22
CA ASP A 23 4.01 46.01 9.99
C ASP A 23 4.18 44.52 10.34
N TYR A 24 3.07 43.80 10.37
CA TYR A 24 3.12 42.34 10.32
C TYR A 24 3.54 42.00 8.89
N THR A 25 4.86 41.89 8.67
CA THR A 25 5.36 41.20 7.49
C THR A 25 4.88 39.76 7.58
N VAL A 26 3.86 39.43 6.81
CA VAL A 26 3.52 38.03 6.51
C VAL A 26 4.78 37.45 5.87
N GLU A 27 5.51 36.58 6.57
CA GLU A 27 6.55 35.76 5.95
C GLU A 27 5.88 35.01 4.80
N GLN A 28 6.24 35.39 3.57
CA GLN A 28 5.80 34.64 2.41
C GLN A 28 6.58 33.33 2.44
N ASN A 29 5.88 32.20 2.40
CA ASN A 29 6.55 30.92 2.22
C ASN A 29 7.37 30.97 0.93
N PRO A 30 8.64 30.53 0.95
CA PRO A 30 9.49 30.60 -0.23
C PRO A 30 8.94 29.72 -1.35
N PHE A 31 9.17 30.13 -2.59
CA PHE A 31 8.88 29.33 -3.76
C PHE A 31 9.90 28.17 -3.86
N VAL A 32 9.39 26.93 -3.89
CA VAL A 32 10.18 25.70 -3.89
C VAL A 32 9.85 24.90 -5.14
N ILE A 33 10.88 24.32 -5.77
CA ILE A 33 10.75 23.31 -6.81
C ILE A 33 11.53 22.09 -6.36
N ALA A 34 10.89 20.92 -6.38
CA ALA A 34 11.50 19.64 -5.98
C ALA A 34 11.20 18.54 -7.00
N PHE A 35 12.04 17.51 -7.07
CA PHE A 35 11.71 16.31 -7.81
C PHE A 35 10.46 15.63 -7.24
N GLU A 36 9.68 14.96 -8.08
CA GLU A 36 8.57 14.12 -7.61
C GLU A 36 9.08 12.92 -6.79
N ARG A 37 10.27 12.40 -7.11
CA ARG A 37 10.84 11.17 -6.52
C ARG A 37 12.30 11.33 -6.13
N GLN A 38 12.69 10.72 -5.01
CA GLN A 38 14.08 10.69 -4.54
C GLN A 38 14.94 9.69 -5.31
N SER A 39 14.32 8.65 -5.87
CA SER A 39 14.98 7.59 -6.60
C SER A 39 14.15 7.13 -7.79
N ILE A 40 14.82 6.61 -8.80
CA ILE A 40 14.21 6.02 -9.98
C ILE A 40 15.00 4.77 -10.35
N ASP A 41 14.30 3.65 -10.52
CA ASP A 41 14.89 2.41 -11.02
C ASP A 41 15.22 2.54 -12.51
N PHE A 42 16.51 2.55 -12.83
CA PHE A 42 17.02 2.68 -14.19
C PHE A 42 16.60 1.50 -15.09
N SER A 43 16.40 0.30 -14.52
CA SER A 43 15.95 -0.87 -15.28
C SER A 43 14.56 -0.69 -15.90
N THR A 44 13.77 0.27 -15.39
CA THR A 44 12.43 0.61 -15.90
C THR A 44 12.44 1.60 -17.06
N ILE A 45 13.61 2.06 -17.52
CA ILE A 45 13.76 3.07 -18.58
C ILE A 45 14.44 2.44 -19.80
N PRO A 46 13.75 1.65 -20.64
CA PRO A 46 14.37 1.02 -21.80
C PRO A 46 14.74 2.00 -22.93
N ASP A 47 14.09 3.17 -23.00
CA ASP A 47 14.37 4.18 -24.03
C ASP A 47 14.46 5.56 -23.40
N GLN A 48 13.33 6.08 -22.90
CA GLN A 48 13.30 7.38 -22.25
C GLN A 48 12.21 7.43 -21.19
N ARG A 49 12.37 8.36 -20.24
CA ARG A 49 11.41 8.63 -19.17
C ARG A 49 11.21 10.13 -19.02
N GLU A 50 9.97 10.53 -18.84
CA GLU A 50 9.67 11.90 -18.43
C GLU A 50 9.92 12.05 -16.92
N MET A 51 10.70 13.06 -16.59
CA MET A 51 11.12 13.40 -15.25
C MET A 51 10.32 14.59 -14.77
N LYS A 52 9.65 14.45 -13.63
CA LYS A 52 8.74 15.47 -13.09
C LYS A 52 9.34 16.22 -11.90
N LEU A 53 9.16 17.53 -11.90
CA LEU A 53 9.35 18.40 -10.75
C LEU A 53 8.02 19.06 -10.37
N ILE A 54 7.80 19.25 -9.07
CA ILE A 54 6.58 19.81 -8.48
C ILE A 54 6.92 21.14 -7.80
N PHE A 55 6.05 22.13 -7.97
CA PHE A 55 6.23 23.46 -7.37
C PHE A 55 5.41 23.56 -6.08
N SER A 56 5.86 24.34 -5.10
CA SER A 56 5.11 24.57 -3.85
C SER A 56 3.82 25.37 -4.05
N GLU A 57 3.77 26.20 -5.08
CA GLU A 57 2.60 26.97 -5.52
C GLU A 57 2.71 27.22 -7.03
N PRO A 58 1.61 27.60 -7.73
CA PRO A 58 1.72 28.07 -9.12
C PRO A 58 2.67 29.26 -9.23
N ALA A 59 3.60 29.22 -10.19
CA ALA A 59 4.58 30.28 -10.41
C ALA A 59 3.89 31.62 -10.69
N LYS A 60 4.26 32.68 -9.97
CA LYS A 60 3.70 34.03 -10.12
C LYS A 60 4.39 34.83 -11.24
N THR A 61 5.61 34.45 -11.60
CA THR A 61 6.43 35.03 -12.67
C THR A 61 7.14 33.92 -13.45
N ASP A 62 7.70 34.26 -14.61
CA ASP A 62 8.56 33.34 -15.36
C ASP A 62 9.90 33.15 -14.61
N GLY A 63 10.54 32.01 -14.81
CA GLY A 63 11.80 31.68 -14.16
C GLY A 63 12.52 30.51 -14.81
N LYS A 64 13.57 30.03 -14.15
CA LYS A 64 14.39 28.91 -14.61
C LYS A 64 14.95 28.14 -13.42
N ILE A 65 14.97 26.82 -13.50
CA ILE A 65 15.67 25.94 -12.56
C ILE A 65 16.94 25.37 -13.20
N SER A 66 18.01 25.28 -12.41
CA SER A 66 19.28 24.68 -12.81
C SER A 66 19.50 23.38 -12.04
N ILE A 67 19.70 22.28 -12.77
CA ILE A 67 19.86 20.93 -12.24
C ILE A 67 21.23 20.40 -12.64
N LYS A 68 22.07 20.05 -11.67
CA LYS A 68 23.36 19.40 -11.91
C LYS A 68 23.17 17.91 -12.11
N LEU A 69 23.82 17.35 -13.13
CA LEU A 69 23.84 15.92 -13.43
C LEU A 69 25.22 15.37 -13.09
N SER A 70 25.29 14.37 -12.20
CA SER A 70 26.54 13.73 -11.79
C SER A 70 26.43 12.22 -11.96
N GLY A 71 27.20 11.64 -12.88
CA GLY A 71 27.24 10.20 -13.11
C GLY A 71 28.31 9.50 -12.26
N THR A 72 27.99 8.32 -11.74
CA THR A 72 28.95 7.36 -11.17
C THR A 72 28.98 6.15 -12.08
N HIS A 73 30.15 5.84 -12.65
CA HIS A 73 30.33 4.87 -13.75
C HIS A 73 29.47 5.16 -15.01
N ALA A 74 28.82 6.34 -15.06
CA ALA A 74 27.94 6.77 -16.13
C ALA A 74 28.41 8.13 -16.69
N SER A 75 28.36 8.28 -18.01
CA SER A 75 28.83 9.43 -18.77
C SER A 75 27.70 10.05 -19.59
N TYR A 76 27.52 11.37 -19.49
CA TYR A 76 26.52 12.10 -20.27
C TYR A 76 26.85 12.06 -21.78
N GLY A 77 25.84 11.84 -22.62
CA GLY A 77 25.97 11.71 -24.08
C GLY A 77 26.44 10.32 -24.55
N VAL A 78 26.87 9.45 -23.64
CA VAL A 78 27.26 8.06 -23.93
C VAL A 78 26.28 7.09 -23.28
N ASP A 79 26.07 7.23 -21.97
CA ASP A 79 25.25 6.30 -21.20
C ASP A 79 23.82 6.81 -20.98
N PHE A 80 23.69 8.13 -20.87
CA PHE A 80 22.41 8.81 -20.74
C PHE A 80 22.48 10.21 -21.33
N SER A 81 21.33 10.77 -21.68
CA SER A 81 21.23 12.20 -22.01
C SER A 81 19.90 12.77 -21.55
N THR A 82 19.69 14.06 -21.75
CA THR A 82 18.43 14.73 -21.40
C THR A 82 17.89 15.54 -22.57
N LEU A 83 16.59 15.83 -22.55
CA LEU A 83 15.97 16.83 -23.39
C LEU A 83 15.22 17.85 -22.50
N PRO A 84 15.61 19.15 -22.50
CA PRO A 84 16.72 19.75 -23.26
C PRO A 84 18.09 19.20 -22.87
N GLU A 85 19.09 19.43 -23.73
CA GLU A 85 20.46 18.96 -23.49
C GLU A 85 21.13 19.77 -22.37
N ALA A 86 21.83 19.08 -21.48
CA ALA A 86 22.60 19.70 -20.41
C ALA A 86 23.91 20.26 -20.96
N GLN A 87 24.26 21.48 -20.57
CA GLN A 87 25.51 22.13 -20.98
C GLN A 87 26.46 22.14 -19.78
N GLY A 88 27.67 21.59 -19.95
CA GLY A 88 28.64 21.48 -18.86
C GLY A 88 28.15 20.67 -17.66
N GLY A 89 27.27 19.67 -17.88
CA GLY A 89 26.67 18.86 -16.82
C GLY A 89 25.53 19.56 -16.06
N VAL A 90 25.09 20.74 -16.51
CA VAL A 90 23.95 21.46 -15.93
C VAL A 90 22.81 21.51 -16.93
N LEU A 91 21.67 20.98 -16.52
CA LEU A 91 20.40 21.08 -17.22
C LEU A 91 19.67 22.33 -16.78
N GLU A 92 19.21 23.12 -17.75
CA GLU A 92 18.56 24.41 -17.54
C GLU A 92 17.12 24.32 -18.06
N LEU A 93 16.15 24.44 -17.17
CA LEU A 93 14.73 24.27 -17.50
C LEU A 93 13.96 25.57 -17.22
N PRO A 94 13.49 26.28 -18.26
CA PRO A 94 12.64 27.44 -18.08
C PRO A 94 11.23 27.00 -17.65
N PHE A 95 10.57 27.84 -16.85
CA PHE A 95 9.16 27.70 -16.54
C PHE A 95 8.46 29.06 -16.63
N THR A 96 7.17 29.04 -16.93
CA THR A 96 6.35 30.24 -17.13
C THR A 96 5.39 30.46 -15.98
N LYS A 97 4.94 31.70 -15.82
CA LYS A 97 3.87 32.06 -14.91
C LYS A 97 2.66 31.14 -15.08
N GLY A 98 2.11 30.71 -13.95
CA GLY A 98 0.95 29.83 -13.83
C GLY A 98 1.29 28.34 -13.79
N GLN A 99 2.52 27.93 -14.11
CA GLN A 99 2.92 26.53 -14.01
C GLN A 99 3.06 26.08 -12.55
N SER A 100 2.63 24.85 -12.26
CA SER A 100 2.76 24.20 -10.95
C SER A 100 3.66 22.95 -10.99
N GLU A 101 4.13 22.61 -12.18
CA GLU A 101 4.96 21.44 -12.44
C GLU A 101 5.84 21.70 -13.67
N LEU A 102 6.94 20.97 -13.75
CA LEU A 102 7.92 21.06 -14.82
C LEU A 102 8.42 19.68 -15.20
N PHE A 103 8.70 19.48 -16.48
CA PHE A 103 9.10 18.20 -17.03
C PHE A 103 10.37 18.32 -17.86
N PHE A 104 11.17 17.26 -17.88
CA PHE A 104 12.24 17.07 -18.85
C PHE A 104 12.35 15.59 -19.23
N THR A 105 12.89 15.28 -20.39
CA THR A 105 13.09 13.89 -20.79
C THR A 105 14.47 13.41 -20.35
N PHE A 106 14.54 12.28 -19.66
CA PHE A 106 15.76 11.50 -19.47
C PHE A 106 15.81 10.40 -20.54
N LYS A 107 16.93 10.27 -21.24
CA LYS A 107 17.15 9.26 -22.27
C LYS A 107 18.17 8.23 -21.82
N ASN A 108 17.80 6.97 -21.93
CA ASN A 108 18.68 5.83 -21.78
C ASN A 108 19.42 5.57 -23.10
N LEU A 109 20.76 5.56 -23.06
CA LEU A 109 21.60 5.26 -24.23
C LEU A 109 22.31 3.90 -24.11
N ILE A 110 22.03 3.14 -23.05
CA ILE A 110 22.65 1.85 -22.75
C ILE A 110 21.69 0.69 -22.94
N TYR A 111 20.54 0.83 -23.62
CA TYR A 111 19.64 -0.32 -23.84
C TYR A 111 20.05 -1.15 -25.07
N PRO A 112 20.11 -2.51 -24.98
CA PRO A 112 19.92 -3.33 -23.79
C PRO A 112 21.05 -3.11 -22.76
N PHE A 113 20.68 -3.02 -21.46
CA PHE A 113 21.57 -2.60 -20.36
C PHE A 113 22.92 -3.30 -20.38
N ASP A 114 24.00 -2.52 -20.27
CA ASP A 114 25.37 -3.04 -20.34
C ASP A 114 25.95 -3.45 -18.98
N ASN A 115 25.61 -2.74 -17.89
CA ASN A 115 25.82 -3.16 -16.49
C ASN A 115 24.89 -2.42 -15.51
N ASP A 116 24.85 -2.87 -14.26
CA ASP A 116 23.99 -2.36 -13.18
C ASP A 116 24.71 -1.45 -12.15
N GLU A 117 25.99 -1.14 -12.37
CA GLU A 117 26.80 -0.30 -11.48
C GLU A 117 26.63 1.21 -11.74
N LYS A 118 25.93 1.56 -12.84
CA LYS A 118 25.70 2.93 -13.27
C LYS A 118 24.64 3.63 -12.42
N SER A 119 24.97 4.86 -12.00
CA SER A 119 24.00 5.75 -11.36
C SER A 119 24.18 7.20 -11.78
N ILE A 120 23.08 7.95 -11.77
CA ILE A 120 23.02 9.36 -12.12
C ILE A 120 22.32 10.11 -10.99
N LEU A 121 23.07 10.96 -10.28
CA LEU A 121 22.52 11.89 -9.31
C LEU A 121 22.13 13.20 -10.01
N MET A 122 20.87 13.60 -9.86
CA MET A 122 20.34 14.88 -10.31
C MET A 122 20.13 15.75 -9.08
N GLU A 123 20.66 16.97 -9.08
CA GLU A 123 20.65 17.88 -7.93
C GLU A 123 20.14 19.25 -8.35
N VAL A 124 19.12 19.78 -7.67
CA VAL A 124 18.68 21.17 -7.83
C VAL A 124 19.73 22.07 -7.19
N ILE A 125 20.42 22.86 -8.02
CA ILE A 125 21.50 23.77 -7.56
C ILE A 125 21.09 25.23 -7.53
N ALA A 126 20.05 25.63 -8.30
CA ALA A 126 19.54 27.00 -8.30
C ALA A 126 18.09 27.08 -8.78
N ILE A 127 17.32 28.01 -8.19
CA ILE A 127 16.00 28.43 -8.67
C ILE A 127 16.09 29.92 -8.98
N ASN A 128 16.16 30.27 -10.26
CA ASN A 128 16.19 31.65 -10.74
C ASN A 128 14.75 32.13 -10.97
N TYR A 129 14.18 32.77 -9.95
CA TYR A 129 12.79 33.20 -9.93
C TYR A 129 12.66 34.55 -9.22
N THR A 130 11.73 35.39 -9.67
CA THR A 130 11.50 36.70 -9.04
C THR A 130 10.65 36.51 -7.78
N GLY A 131 11.30 36.47 -6.62
CA GLY A 131 10.69 36.28 -5.31
C GLY A 131 11.63 35.56 -4.35
N GLU A 132 11.18 35.31 -3.13
CA GLU A 132 11.91 34.45 -2.20
C GLU A 132 11.83 32.99 -2.67
N THR A 133 12.99 32.32 -2.76
CA THR A 133 13.08 30.91 -3.16
C THR A 133 13.85 30.11 -2.13
N SER A 134 13.59 28.80 -2.09
CA SER A 134 14.32 27.90 -1.21
C SER A 134 14.47 26.53 -1.85
N ILE A 135 15.65 25.92 -1.71
CA ILE A 135 15.95 24.57 -2.19
C ILE A 135 15.62 23.59 -1.06
N GLN A 136 14.41 23.03 -1.10
CA GLN A 136 13.85 22.13 -0.09
C GLN A 136 13.03 21.02 -0.75
N GLY A 137 12.56 20.05 0.06
CA GLY A 137 11.87 18.86 -0.45
C GLY A 137 12.84 17.84 -1.02
N TYR A 138 12.48 17.19 -2.12
CA TYR A 138 13.38 16.31 -2.86
C TYR A 138 14.27 17.15 -3.78
N THR A 139 15.34 17.68 -3.20
CA THR A 139 16.34 18.50 -3.89
C THR A 139 17.28 17.65 -4.77
N THR A 140 17.27 16.34 -4.55
CA THR A 140 18.00 15.36 -5.34
C THR A 140 17.08 14.23 -5.81
N SER A 141 17.44 13.63 -6.94
CA SER A 141 16.83 12.40 -7.46
C SER A 141 17.93 11.50 -8.04
N LEU A 142 17.95 10.24 -7.63
CA LEU A 142 18.95 9.25 -8.03
C LEU A 142 18.35 8.26 -9.04
N VAL A 143 18.84 8.27 -10.28
CA VAL A 143 18.57 7.20 -11.24
C VAL A 143 19.62 6.11 -11.07
N SER A 144 19.22 4.90 -10.68
CA SER A 144 20.15 3.78 -10.48
C SER A 144 19.45 2.44 -10.56
N PHE A 145 20.19 1.34 -10.61
CA PHE A 145 19.65 -0.03 -10.49
C PHE A 145 19.44 -0.46 -9.04
N GLN A 146 19.85 0.38 -8.09
CA GLN A 146 19.75 0.11 -6.66
C GLN A 146 18.31 0.28 -6.16
N ARG A 147 18.08 -0.18 -4.92
CA ARG A 147 16.82 -0.04 -4.21
C ARG A 147 16.41 1.44 -4.03
N SER A 148 15.11 1.66 -4.03
CA SER A 148 14.47 2.93 -3.72
C SER A 148 14.96 3.50 -2.39
N LEU A 149 15.14 4.83 -2.39
CA LEU A 149 15.48 5.62 -1.21
C LEU A 149 14.24 6.00 -0.40
N GLY A 150 13.04 5.88 -0.98
CA GLY A 150 11.78 6.25 -0.36
C GLY A 150 10.87 7.03 -1.29
N ALA A 151 9.57 6.94 -1.01
CA ALA A 151 8.54 7.68 -1.71
C ALA A 151 7.31 7.91 -0.82
N THR A 152 6.43 8.80 -1.28
CA THR A 152 5.03 8.86 -0.81
C THR A 152 4.15 8.17 -1.84
N LEU A 153 3.43 7.13 -1.43
CA LEU A 153 2.60 6.31 -2.32
C LEU A 153 1.12 6.39 -1.92
N LEU A 154 0.25 6.26 -2.91
CA LEU A 154 -1.21 6.29 -2.78
C LEU A 154 -1.82 5.00 -3.35
N PRO A 155 -1.89 3.91 -2.56
CA PRO A 155 -2.48 2.66 -3.03
C PRO A 155 -3.95 2.79 -3.43
N GLU A 156 -4.28 2.47 -4.68
CA GLU A 156 -5.65 2.58 -5.23
C GLU A 156 -6.54 1.39 -4.85
N ILE A 157 -6.88 1.26 -3.57
CA ILE A 157 -7.65 0.11 -3.07
C ILE A 157 -9.11 0.05 -3.58
N GLY A 158 -9.58 1.07 -4.32
CA GLY A 158 -10.92 1.11 -4.90
C GLY A 158 -11.95 1.88 -4.07
N GLY A 159 -11.51 2.94 -3.38
CA GLY A 159 -12.38 3.85 -2.65
C GLY A 159 -13.15 3.17 -1.50
N PRO A 160 -14.37 3.62 -1.16
CA PRO A 160 -15.06 3.18 0.06
C PRO A 160 -15.56 1.72 -0.01
N ASN A 161 -15.53 1.09 -1.19
CA ASN A 161 -15.85 -0.33 -1.37
C ASN A 161 -14.62 -1.24 -1.28
N GLN A 162 -13.42 -0.67 -1.39
CA GLN A 162 -12.13 -1.36 -1.24
C GLN A 162 -12.06 -2.65 -2.06
N GLY A 163 -12.31 -2.53 -3.37
CA GLY A 163 -12.43 -3.68 -4.26
C GLY A 163 -11.11 -4.36 -4.62
N ASN A 164 -9.96 -3.74 -4.30
CA ASN A 164 -8.65 -4.21 -4.73
C ASN A 164 -7.75 -4.59 -3.54
N GLN A 165 -6.88 -5.56 -3.79
CA GLN A 165 -5.65 -5.81 -3.06
C GLN A 165 -4.52 -5.09 -3.81
N ILE A 166 -3.79 -4.21 -3.13
CA ILE A 166 -2.66 -3.49 -3.72
C ILE A 166 -1.37 -3.99 -3.08
N PHE A 167 -0.59 -4.72 -3.85
CA PHE A 167 0.73 -5.24 -3.49
C PHE A 167 1.78 -4.19 -3.78
N VAL A 168 2.61 -3.86 -2.79
CA VAL A 168 3.61 -2.80 -2.89
C VAL A 168 5.00 -3.36 -2.67
N ASP A 169 5.90 -3.13 -3.62
CA ASP A 169 7.34 -3.35 -3.49
C ASP A 169 8.02 -2.03 -3.11
N LEU A 170 8.57 -1.97 -1.90
CA LEU A 170 9.24 -0.79 -1.38
C LEU A 170 10.61 -0.60 -2.03
N SER A 171 11.27 -1.66 -2.45
CA SER A 171 12.59 -1.59 -3.08
C SER A 171 12.50 -1.04 -4.51
N LYS A 172 11.41 -1.31 -5.22
CA LYS A 172 11.21 -0.89 -6.62
C LYS A 172 10.20 0.24 -6.82
N GLU A 173 9.57 0.74 -5.76
CA GLU A 173 8.47 1.71 -5.85
C GLU A 173 7.31 1.24 -6.76
N THR A 174 7.07 -0.07 -6.84
CA THR A 174 6.02 -0.63 -7.70
C THR A 174 4.77 -0.97 -6.90
N MET A 175 3.61 -0.80 -7.54
CA MET A 175 2.31 -1.19 -7.00
C MET A 175 1.59 -2.05 -8.02
N THR A 176 1.21 -3.27 -7.64
CA THR A 176 0.42 -4.19 -8.46
C THR A 176 -0.96 -4.34 -7.86
N SER A 177 -2.00 -4.20 -8.69
CA SER A 177 -3.40 -4.30 -8.27
C SER A 177 -4.00 -5.63 -8.69
N SER A 178 -4.74 -6.26 -7.77
CA SER A 178 -5.64 -7.37 -8.08
C SER A 178 -6.99 -7.12 -7.43
N ARG A 179 -8.09 -7.36 -8.16
CA ARG A 179 -9.41 -7.36 -7.55
C ARG A 179 -9.50 -8.46 -6.50
N ARG A 180 -10.11 -8.18 -5.36
CA ARG A 180 -10.16 -9.15 -4.25
C ARG A 180 -11.17 -10.29 -4.44
N ASP A 181 -12.06 -10.19 -5.42
CA ASP A 181 -13.09 -11.19 -5.76
C ASP A 181 -12.71 -12.17 -6.89
N VAL A 182 -11.46 -12.12 -7.37
CA VAL A 182 -11.00 -12.99 -8.48
C VAL A 182 -10.55 -14.38 -8.03
N TRP A 183 -10.28 -14.58 -6.74
CA TRP A 183 -9.77 -15.83 -6.19
C TRP A 183 -10.51 -16.25 -4.91
N ASP A 184 -10.48 -17.55 -4.61
CA ASP A 184 -11.16 -18.12 -3.44
C ASP A 184 -10.22 -18.98 -2.58
N LEU A 185 -9.34 -19.75 -3.23
CA LEU A 185 -8.39 -20.65 -2.58
C LEU A 185 -6.97 -20.33 -3.05
N GLY A 186 -6.02 -20.27 -2.11
CA GLY A 186 -4.59 -20.17 -2.38
C GLY A 186 -3.87 -21.46 -2.01
N PHE A 187 -3.25 -22.13 -2.97
CA PHE A 187 -2.51 -23.37 -2.76
C PHE A 187 -1.03 -23.07 -2.53
N TYR A 188 -0.52 -23.36 -1.33
CA TYR A 188 0.81 -22.93 -0.92
C TYR A 188 1.90 -23.60 -1.78
N SER A 189 2.81 -22.78 -2.30
CA SER A 189 3.90 -23.23 -3.19
C SER A 189 5.16 -23.68 -2.46
N GLY A 190 5.25 -23.51 -1.13
CA GLY A 190 6.36 -24.03 -0.33
C GLY A 190 6.26 -25.54 -0.07
N ASP A 191 7.08 -26.05 0.84
CA ASP A 191 7.22 -27.50 1.06
C ASP A 191 5.97 -28.15 1.66
N GLN A 192 5.24 -27.42 2.50
CA GLN A 192 4.01 -27.91 3.15
C GLN A 192 2.84 -27.95 2.18
N PHE A 193 1.90 -28.87 2.39
CA PHE A 193 0.66 -28.94 1.62
C PHE A 193 -0.48 -28.22 2.36
N ARG A 194 -0.52 -26.89 2.21
CA ARG A 194 -1.44 -26.00 2.92
C ARG A 194 -2.27 -25.18 1.94
N VAL A 195 -3.53 -24.94 2.29
CA VAL A 195 -4.47 -24.17 1.48
C VAL A 195 -5.05 -23.05 2.32
N THR A 196 -4.97 -21.81 1.82
CA THR A 196 -5.58 -20.62 2.42
C THR A 196 -6.89 -20.29 1.73
N ILE A 197 -7.80 -19.63 2.43
CA ILE A 197 -9.07 -19.13 1.91
C ILE A 197 -9.04 -17.61 1.80
N ASN A 198 -9.88 -17.05 0.92
CA ASN A 198 -9.93 -15.61 0.74
C ASN A 198 -10.63 -14.88 1.89
N GLY A 199 -9.87 -14.55 2.93
CA GLY A 199 -10.35 -13.76 4.07
C GLY A 199 -10.81 -12.35 3.70
N SER A 200 -10.33 -11.77 2.59
CA SER A 200 -10.79 -10.43 2.17
C SER A 200 -12.26 -10.39 1.72
N LEU A 201 -12.84 -11.56 1.39
CA LEU A 201 -14.25 -11.74 1.06
C LEU A 201 -15.06 -12.30 2.24
N TYR A 202 -14.43 -12.46 3.40
CA TYR A 202 -15.02 -13.08 4.58
C TYR A 202 -15.44 -14.53 4.37
N MET A 203 -14.65 -15.29 3.61
CA MET A 203 -14.82 -16.73 3.50
C MET A 203 -14.59 -17.42 4.85
N ALA A 204 -15.28 -18.54 5.04
CA ALA A 204 -15.10 -19.42 6.20
C ALA A 204 -15.28 -20.88 5.77
N VAL A 205 -14.58 -21.80 6.42
CA VAL A 205 -14.63 -23.24 6.09
C VAL A 205 -14.76 -24.11 7.33
N LYS A 206 -15.43 -25.24 7.18
CA LYS A 206 -15.54 -26.25 8.23
C LYS A 206 -15.18 -27.63 7.71
N LYS A 207 -14.25 -28.27 8.40
CA LYS A 207 -13.94 -29.70 8.22
C LYS A 207 -15.17 -30.54 8.57
N LEU A 208 -15.55 -31.44 7.67
CA LEU A 208 -16.64 -32.41 7.87
C LEU A 208 -16.06 -33.80 8.16
N ASP A 209 -16.82 -34.61 8.89
CA ASP A 209 -16.48 -36.02 9.09
C ASP A 209 -16.94 -36.87 7.89
N ALA A 210 -16.43 -36.50 6.71
CA ALA A 210 -16.68 -37.18 5.45
C ALA A 210 -15.43 -37.08 4.57
N THR A 211 -15.17 -38.12 3.78
CA THR A 211 -14.11 -38.14 2.76
C THR A 211 -14.68 -38.30 1.35
N ASN A 212 -15.95 -38.70 1.22
CA ASN A 212 -16.67 -38.70 -0.04
C ASN A 212 -17.44 -37.38 -0.21
N ILE A 213 -16.95 -36.51 -1.11
CA ILE A 213 -17.56 -35.22 -1.42
C ILE A 213 -18.99 -35.34 -1.96
N ASP A 214 -19.29 -36.40 -2.70
CA ASP A 214 -20.61 -36.59 -3.33
C ASP A 214 -21.68 -37.01 -2.33
N ALA A 215 -21.28 -37.53 -1.16
CA ALA A 215 -22.20 -37.87 -0.06
C ALA A 215 -22.66 -36.65 0.77
N VAL A 216 -21.97 -35.51 0.65
CA VAL A 216 -22.33 -34.29 1.38
C VAL A 216 -23.50 -33.58 0.69
N THR A 217 -24.58 -33.38 1.44
CA THR A 217 -25.82 -32.75 0.97
C THR A 217 -26.16 -31.49 1.77
N PRO A 218 -27.02 -30.58 1.25
CA PRO A 218 -27.46 -29.42 2.01
C PRO A 218 -28.08 -29.79 3.37
N ALA A 219 -28.87 -30.87 3.42
CA ALA A 219 -29.48 -31.35 4.64
C ALA A 219 -28.44 -31.80 5.69
N SER A 220 -27.35 -32.45 5.25
CA SER A 220 -26.31 -32.96 6.15
C SER A 220 -25.48 -31.89 6.85
N VAL A 221 -25.51 -30.64 6.36
CA VAL A 221 -24.68 -29.54 6.87
C VAL A 221 -25.47 -28.32 7.36
N SER A 222 -26.80 -28.36 7.29
CA SER A 222 -27.68 -27.22 7.62
C SER A 222 -27.43 -26.66 9.03
N ALA A 223 -27.12 -27.53 10.00
CA ALA A 223 -26.82 -27.15 11.39
C ALA A 223 -25.55 -26.29 11.55
N PHE A 224 -24.66 -26.28 10.55
CA PHE A 224 -23.39 -25.57 10.62
C PHE A 224 -23.44 -24.19 9.95
N GLN A 225 -24.40 -23.93 9.07
CA GLN A 225 -24.36 -22.76 8.19
C GLN A 225 -24.39 -21.42 8.93
N SER A 226 -25.05 -21.35 10.09
CA SER A 226 -25.05 -20.14 10.93
C SER A 226 -23.74 -19.93 11.71
N GLN A 227 -22.92 -20.97 11.86
CA GLN A 227 -21.67 -20.94 12.63
C GLN A 227 -20.46 -20.67 11.73
N VAL A 228 -20.46 -21.20 10.51
CA VAL A 228 -19.35 -21.13 9.55
C VAL A 228 -19.42 -19.80 8.79
N ALA A 229 -19.16 -18.71 9.51
CA ALA A 229 -19.17 -17.35 8.98
C ALA A 229 -18.24 -16.44 9.80
N VAL A 230 -17.84 -15.33 9.18
CA VAL A 230 -17.15 -14.23 9.86
C VAL A 230 -18.17 -13.36 10.59
N GLY A 231 -17.80 -12.83 11.76
CA GLY A 231 -18.64 -11.88 12.49
C GLY A 231 -19.86 -12.49 13.17
N THR A 232 -19.77 -13.74 13.64
CA THR A 232 -20.87 -14.40 14.38
C THR A 232 -20.97 -13.95 15.84
N PHE A 233 -20.01 -13.15 16.32
CA PHE A 233 -19.86 -12.76 17.73
C PHE A 233 -19.70 -13.96 18.68
N ASP A 234 -19.23 -15.08 18.15
CA ASP A 234 -18.84 -16.28 18.90
C ASP A 234 -17.32 -16.47 18.75
N PRO A 235 -16.55 -16.48 19.84
CA PRO A 235 -15.09 -16.64 19.78
C PRO A 235 -14.64 -17.95 19.13
N THR A 236 -15.49 -18.98 19.11
CA THR A 236 -15.17 -20.27 18.49
C THR A 236 -15.19 -20.24 16.97
N ASN A 237 -15.76 -19.20 16.35
CA ASN A 237 -15.84 -19.09 14.89
C ASN A 237 -14.46 -18.84 14.24
N THR A 238 -13.44 -18.49 15.02
CA THR A 238 -12.05 -18.35 14.56
C THR A 238 -11.50 -19.67 14.02
N ASN A 239 -12.04 -20.81 14.45
CA ASN A 239 -11.69 -22.13 13.90
C ASN A 239 -12.12 -22.31 12.44
N TYR A 240 -12.96 -21.42 11.91
CA TYR A 240 -13.47 -21.50 10.53
C TYR A 240 -12.75 -20.55 9.57
N VAL A 241 -11.78 -19.77 10.03
CA VAL A 241 -11.01 -18.83 9.20
C VAL A 241 -9.53 -19.09 9.37
N ASP A 242 -8.73 -18.68 8.38
CA ASP A 242 -7.28 -18.76 8.54
C ASP A 242 -6.82 -17.83 9.67
N ALA A 243 -5.84 -18.28 10.45
CA ALA A 243 -5.31 -17.46 11.53
C ALA A 243 -4.75 -16.14 10.99
N PRO A 244 -5.15 -15.00 11.58
CA PRO A 244 -4.88 -13.71 10.97
C PRO A 244 -3.41 -13.27 11.02
N ASN A 245 -2.58 -13.92 11.86
CA ASN A 245 -1.12 -13.70 11.92
C ASN A 245 -0.38 -14.13 10.63
N GLY A 246 -1.01 -14.90 9.75
CA GLY A 246 -0.43 -15.29 8.46
C GLY A 246 0.50 -16.50 8.50
N LEU A 247 0.58 -17.21 9.62
CA LEU A 247 1.37 -18.44 9.72
C LEU A 247 0.71 -19.58 8.94
N ILE A 248 1.47 -20.18 8.01
CA ILE A 248 0.91 -21.14 7.04
C ILE A 248 0.43 -22.46 7.66
N ASN A 249 0.91 -22.78 8.86
CA ASN A 249 0.47 -23.96 9.62
C ASN A 249 -0.85 -23.76 10.37
N GLN A 250 -1.40 -22.54 10.38
CA GLN A 250 -2.64 -22.17 11.08
C GLN A 250 -3.77 -21.80 10.10
N THR A 251 -3.83 -22.46 8.95
CA THR A 251 -4.97 -22.41 8.03
C THR A 251 -6.18 -23.17 8.57
N ALA A 252 -7.40 -22.74 8.22
CA ALA A 252 -8.64 -23.43 8.59
C ALA A 252 -8.80 -24.78 7.88
N ILE A 253 -8.21 -24.90 6.69
CA ILE A 253 -8.02 -26.19 6.01
C ILE A 253 -6.76 -26.83 6.61
N ALA A 254 -6.89 -28.07 7.09
CA ALA A 254 -5.77 -28.80 7.68
C ALA A 254 -4.70 -29.10 6.61
N GLU A 255 -3.49 -29.46 7.04
CA GLU A 255 -2.49 -29.96 6.10
C GLU A 255 -3.02 -31.15 5.32
N ILE A 256 -2.81 -31.12 4.00
CA ILE A 256 -3.27 -32.22 3.15
C ILE A 256 -2.35 -33.41 3.41
N SER A 257 -2.89 -34.53 3.88
CA SER A 257 -2.15 -35.76 4.13
C SER A 257 -1.72 -36.41 2.81
N ALA A 258 -0.61 -37.16 2.85
CA ALA A 258 -0.23 -38.05 1.76
C ALA A 258 -1.16 -39.27 1.65
N ASN A 259 -1.93 -39.58 2.69
CA ASN A 259 -2.96 -40.61 2.68
C ASN A 259 -4.32 -39.97 2.36
N ASP A 260 -4.89 -40.31 1.20
CA ASP A 260 -6.18 -39.77 0.77
C ASP A 260 -7.32 -40.01 1.76
N ALA A 261 -7.31 -41.13 2.49
CA ALA A 261 -8.35 -41.45 3.47
C ALA A 261 -8.38 -40.49 4.67
N GLU A 262 -7.30 -39.73 4.90
CA GLU A 262 -7.20 -38.73 5.97
C GLU A 262 -7.60 -37.32 5.50
N ASN A 263 -7.82 -37.13 4.19
CA ASN A 263 -8.21 -35.86 3.61
C ASN A 263 -9.74 -35.73 3.58
N ASN A 264 -10.28 -34.95 4.52
CA ASN A 264 -11.71 -34.73 4.66
C ASN A 264 -12.28 -33.71 3.66
N VAL A 265 -13.61 -33.78 3.50
CA VAL A 265 -14.42 -32.77 2.80
C VAL A 265 -14.60 -31.56 3.70
N TYR A 266 -14.61 -30.38 3.10
CA TYR A 266 -14.86 -29.10 3.76
C TYR A 266 -16.15 -28.47 3.21
N LEU A 267 -16.98 -27.97 4.12
CA LEU A 267 -18.04 -27.02 3.80
C LEU A 267 -17.40 -25.63 3.66
N VAL A 268 -17.72 -24.92 2.58
CA VAL A 268 -17.14 -23.59 2.28
C VAL A 268 -18.26 -22.57 2.20
N ASN A 269 -18.21 -21.59 3.10
CA ASN A 269 -18.93 -20.33 2.94
C ASN A 269 -18.10 -19.43 2.00
N MET A 270 -18.65 -19.10 0.84
CA MET A 270 -17.98 -18.30 -0.19
C MET A 270 -17.87 -16.82 0.16
N GLY A 271 -18.39 -16.41 1.32
CA GLY A 271 -18.34 -15.03 1.79
C GLY A 271 -19.27 -14.14 0.98
N TYR A 272 -18.83 -12.91 0.72
CA TYR A 272 -19.65 -11.87 0.10
C TYR A 272 -19.01 -11.31 -1.17
N THR A 273 -19.84 -10.82 -2.09
CA THR A 273 -19.35 -9.99 -3.20
C THR A 273 -18.78 -8.68 -2.66
N ILE A 274 -18.00 -7.98 -3.48
CA ILE A 274 -17.57 -6.62 -3.16
C ILE A 274 -18.81 -5.72 -3.14
N GLY A 275 -18.94 -4.88 -2.11
CA GLY A 275 -20.05 -3.93 -2.03
C GLY A 275 -20.03 -2.95 -3.21
N ASN A 276 -21.21 -2.54 -3.66
CA ASN A 276 -21.39 -1.71 -4.86
C ASN A 276 -22.14 -0.39 -4.57
N THR A 277 -22.37 -0.09 -3.29
CA THR A 277 -23.08 1.12 -2.85
C THR A 277 -22.09 2.20 -2.44
N THR A 278 -22.47 3.46 -2.63
CA THR A 278 -21.72 4.61 -2.12
C THR A 278 -22.17 4.90 -0.69
N PRO A 279 -21.33 4.66 0.34
CA PRO A 279 -21.71 4.92 1.71
C PRO A 279 -21.48 6.41 2.06
N PRO A 280 -22.02 6.89 3.20
CA PRO A 280 -21.70 8.22 3.71
C PRO A 280 -20.19 8.45 3.91
N ALA A 281 -19.73 9.70 3.82
CA ALA A 281 -18.36 10.07 4.13
C ALA A 281 -17.93 9.57 5.52
N GLY A 282 -16.66 9.16 5.66
CA GLY A 282 -16.13 8.52 6.86
C GLY A 282 -16.50 7.04 7.04
N THR A 283 -17.36 6.47 6.20
CA THR A 283 -17.80 5.06 6.30
C THR A 283 -17.41 4.23 5.07
N VAL A 284 -17.68 2.92 5.11
CA VAL A 284 -17.31 1.97 4.05
C VAL A 284 -18.47 1.03 3.72
N ALA A 285 -18.47 0.49 2.49
CA ALA A 285 -19.42 -0.52 2.02
C ALA A 285 -18.65 -1.65 1.34
N ILE A 286 -17.92 -2.43 2.15
CA ILE A 286 -16.96 -3.44 1.69
C ILE A 286 -17.56 -4.84 1.47
N ALA A 287 -18.83 -5.08 1.78
CA ALA A 287 -19.49 -6.35 1.53
C ALA A 287 -20.83 -6.12 0.83
N GLY A 288 -21.11 -6.94 -0.18
CA GLY A 288 -22.37 -6.99 -0.90
C GLY A 288 -23.15 -8.26 -0.57
N ASP A 289 -23.68 -8.91 -1.61
CA ASP A 289 -24.51 -10.11 -1.49
C ASP A 289 -23.69 -11.35 -1.12
N ALA A 290 -24.33 -12.31 -0.44
CA ALA A 290 -23.72 -13.59 -0.14
C ALA A 290 -23.41 -14.37 -1.43
N ARG A 291 -22.21 -14.94 -1.52
CA ARG A 291 -21.74 -15.74 -2.68
C ARG A 291 -22.18 -17.20 -2.62
N GLY A 292 -22.88 -17.60 -1.56
CA GLY A 292 -23.41 -18.94 -1.37
C GLY A 292 -22.40 -19.93 -0.79
N TRP A 293 -22.65 -21.23 -1.00
CA TRP A 293 -21.92 -22.32 -0.38
C TRP A 293 -21.37 -23.32 -1.41
N LYS A 294 -20.17 -23.83 -1.15
CA LYS A 294 -19.53 -24.91 -1.91
C LYS A 294 -19.13 -26.05 -0.96
N LYS A 295 -18.79 -27.19 -1.56
CA LYS A 295 -18.07 -28.28 -0.88
C LYS A 295 -16.77 -28.54 -1.63
N ILE A 296 -15.69 -28.79 -0.90
CA ILE A 296 -14.37 -29.09 -1.48
C ILE A 296 -13.71 -30.26 -0.76
N ARG A 297 -12.80 -30.95 -1.44
CA ARG A 297 -11.82 -31.87 -0.85
C ARG A 297 -10.51 -31.66 -1.59
N VAL A 298 -9.41 -31.65 -0.87
CA VAL A 298 -8.08 -31.45 -1.47
C VAL A 298 -7.24 -32.68 -1.16
N LEU A 299 -6.56 -33.19 -2.19
CA LEU A 299 -5.64 -34.33 -2.13
C LEU A 299 -4.26 -33.89 -2.62
N ARG A 300 -3.25 -34.74 -2.41
CA ARG A 300 -1.94 -34.58 -3.06
C ARG A 300 -1.94 -35.31 -4.41
N ASP A 301 -1.22 -34.76 -5.36
CA ASP A 301 -0.96 -35.33 -6.69
C ASP A 301 0.54 -35.17 -6.99
N GLY A 302 1.35 -36.07 -6.43
CA GLY A 302 2.81 -35.88 -6.34
C GLY A 302 3.16 -34.62 -5.55
N ASP A 303 3.91 -33.71 -6.17
CA ASP A 303 4.27 -32.39 -5.60
C ASP A 303 3.15 -31.33 -5.73
N ASN A 304 2.06 -31.67 -6.41
CA ASN A 304 0.93 -30.79 -6.70
C ASN A 304 -0.28 -31.12 -5.83
N TYR A 305 -1.33 -30.31 -5.94
CA TYR A 305 -2.61 -30.57 -5.30
C TYR A 305 -3.61 -31.11 -6.33
N MET A 306 -4.55 -31.93 -5.89
CA MET A 306 -5.79 -32.23 -6.61
C MET A 306 -6.96 -31.64 -5.85
N LEU A 307 -7.62 -30.62 -6.41
CA LEU A 307 -8.81 -30.02 -5.84
C LEU A 307 -10.05 -30.69 -6.42
N GLN A 308 -10.86 -31.30 -5.56
CA GLN A 308 -12.24 -31.68 -5.85
C GLN A 308 -13.18 -30.59 -5.33
N TYR A 309 -14.15 -30.17 -6.14
CA TYR A 309 -15.10 -29.11 -5.77
C TYR A 309 -16.47 -29.31 -6.40
N ALA A 310 -17.51 -28.82 -5.72
CA ALA A 310 -18.88 -28.83 -6.22
C ALA A 310 -19.75 -27.75 -5.58
N ASP A 311 -20.86 -27.41 -6.22
CA ASP A 311 -21.98 -26.76 -5.54
C ASP A 311 -22.51 -27.65 -4.40
N LEU A 312 -22.99 -27.03 -3.32
CA LEU A 312 -23.44 -27.77 -2.14
C LEU A 312 -24.59 -28.75 -2.45
N ASN A 313 -25.45 -28.42 -3.42
CA ASN A 313 -26.57 -29.25 -3.86
C ASN A 313 -26.21 -30.23 -5.01
N SER A 314 -24.98 -30.21 -5.52
CA SER A 314 -24.57 -31.13 -6.59
C SER A 314 -24.35 -32.54 -6.05
N THR A 315 -24.75 -33.54 -6.84
CA THR A 315 -24.53 -34.97 -6.55
C THR A 315 -23.19 -35.50 -7.08
N THR A 316 -22.49 -34.72 -7.89
CA THR A 316 -21.16 -35.05 -8.43
C THR A 316 -20.22 -33.86 -8.28
N HIS A 317 -18.92 -34.13 -8.17
CA HIS A 317 -17.88 -33.12 -8.12
C HIS A 317 -17.15 -32.94 -9.46
N GLN A 318 -16.46 -31.81 -9.57
CA GLN A 318 -15.41 -31.58 -10.54
C GLN A 318 -14.05 -31.75 -9.87
N GLN A 319 -12.99 -31.95 -10.65
CA GLN A 319 -11.63 -32.00 -10.13
C GLN A 319 -10.62 -31.31 -11.04
N VAL A 320 -9.55 -30.77 -10.45
CA VAL A 320 -8.47 -30.09 -11.15
C VAL A 320 -7.14 -30.27 -10.42
N THR A 321 -6.07 -30.57 -11.15
CA THR A 321 -4.70 -30.54 -10.60
C THR A 321 -4.22 -29.09 -10.54
N ILE A 322 -3.74 -28.66 -9.37
CA ILE A 322 -3.16 -27.33 -9.13
C ILE A 322 -1.66 -27.48 -8.90
N ALA A 323 -0.89 -26.99 -9.86
CA ALA A 323 0.57 -27.02 -9.79
C ALA A 323 1.10 -25.97 -8.80
N LYS A 324 2.12 -26.34 -8.01
CA LYS A 324 2.89 -25.36 -7.21
C LYS A 324 3.73 -24.48 -8.14
N LYS A 325 3.90 -23.22 -7.75
CA LYS A 325 4.75 -22.24 -8.46
C LYS A 325 5.79 -21.67 -7.49
N PRO A 326 7.04 -22.17 -7.50
CA PRO A 326 8.05 -21.82 -6.49
C PRO A 326 8.34 -20.32 -6.33
N ASP A 327 8.19 -19.54 -7.39
CA ASP A 327 8.43 -18.08 -7.39
C ASP A 327 7.32 -17.28 -6.70
N TYR A 328 6.20 -17.91 -6.35
CA TYR A 328 5.03 -17.28 -5.72
C TYR A 328 4.80 -17.88 -4.32
N ASN A 329 4.08 -17.19 -3.43
CA ASN A 329 3.64 -17.83 -2.19
C ASN A 329 2.55 -18.86 -2.48
N PHE A 330 1.66 -18.55 -3.43
CA PHE A 330 0.52 -19.39 -3.78
C PHE A 330 0.27 -19.51 -5.28
N THR A 331 -0.30 -20.66 -5.68
CA THR A 331 -1.12 -20.74 -6.90
C THR A 331 -2.57 -20.52 -6.50
N PHE A 332 -3.24 -19.51 -7.07
CA PHE A 332 -4.62 -19.18 -6.73
C PHE A 332 -5.63 -19.83 -7.65
N PHE A 333 -6.78 -20.23 -7.10
CA PHE A 333 -7.90 -20.77 -7.84
C PHE A 333 -9.20 -20.03 -7.52
N SER A 334 -10.01 -19.82 -8.55
CA SER A 334 -11.35 -19.23 -8.47
C SER A 334 -12.39 -20.34 -8.57
N LEU A 335 -13.19 -20.55 -7.54
CA LEU A 335 -14.35 -21.46 -7.59
C LEU A 335 -15.51 -20.87 -8.40
N ALA A 336 -15.52 -19.55 -8.58
CA ALA A 336 -16.49 -18.85 -9.42
C ALA A 336 -16.22 -19.07 -10.91
N THR A 337 -14.97 -18.84 -11.36
CA THR A 337 -14.58 -18.99 -12.77
C THR A 337 -14.01 -20.37 -13.10
N GLN A 338 -13.73 -21.20 -12.10
CA GLN A 338 -13.17 -22.55 -12.22
C GLN A 338 -11.80 -22.58 -12.90
N ASN A 339 -10.98 -21.56 -12.63
CA ASN A 339 -9.68 -21.38 -13.26
C ASN A 339 -8.61 -20.97 -12.23
N VAL A 340 -7.36 -21.31 -12.56
CA VAL A 340 -6.18 -20.71 -11.91
C VAL A 340 -6.08 -19.24 -12.33
N VAL A 341 -5.80 -18.36 -11.36
CA VAL A 341 -5.73 -16.91 -11.57
C VAL A 341 -4.42 -16.35 -11.02
N ASN A 342 -3.97 -15.21 -11.57
CA ASN A 342 -2.83 -14.46 -11.05
C ASN A 342 -3.36 -13.37 -10.10
N VAL A 343 -2.79 -13.27 -8.90
CA VAL A 343 -3.26 -12.37 -7.84
C VAL A 343 -2.11 -11.55 -7.28
N GLU A 344 -1.18 -12.21 -6.57
CA GLU A 344 0.03 -11.57 -6.07
C GLU A 344 1.16 -11.61 -7.13
N PRO A 345 2.09 -10.63 -7.14
CA PRO A 345 3.36 -10.73 -7.85
C PRO A 345 4.21 -11.91 -7.35
N GLN A 346 5.35 -12.16 -8.00
CA GLN A 346 6.35 -13.08 -7.44
C GLN A 346 6.68 -12.67 -6.00
N LYS A 347 6.92 -13.66 -5.13
CA LYS A 347 6.94 -13.47 -3.67
C LYS A 347 8.06 -12.55 -3.17
N ASN A 348 9.09 -12.29 -3.97
CA ASN A 348 10.18 -11.35 -3.70
C ASN A 348 9.98 -9.97 -4.34
N LEU A 349 8.84 -9.73 -5.00
CA LEU A 349 8.51 -8.47 -5.69
C LEU A 349 7.33 -7.75 -5.02
N TRP A 350 7.12 -7.96 -3.72
CA TRP A 350 6.20 -7.18 -2.90
C TRP A 350 6.44 -7.40 -1.39
N ASP A 351 6.25 -6.32 -0.63
CA ASP A 351 6.46 -6.26 0.81
C ASP A 351 5.18 -6.06 1.59
N LEU A 352 4.30 -5.18 1.08
CA LEU A 352 3.07 -4.78 1.75
C LEU A 352 1.85 -5.08 0.87
N CYS A 353 0.71 -5.39 1.48
CA CYS A 353 -0.57 -5.53 0.79
C CYS A 353 -1.65 -4.71 1.50
N PHE A 354 -2.25 -3.76 0.78
CA PHE A 354 -3.40 -2.98 1.24
C PHE A 354 -4.70 -3.68 0.82
N THR A 355 -5.60 -3.97 1.77
CA THR A 355 -6.81 -4.75 1.49
C THR A 355 -7.88 -4.63 2.59
N VAL A 356 -9.07 -5.18 2.32
CA VAL A 356 -10.00 -5.68 3.34
C VAL A 356 -9.47 -6.99 3.92
N PHE A 357 -9.67 -7.25 5.21
CA PHE A 357 -9.09 -8.40 5.89
C PHE A 357 -9.99 -8.99 6.98
N THR A 358 -9.95 -10.31 7.17
CA THR A 358 -10.53 -10.97 8.34
C THR A 358 -9.48 -11.05 9.44
N ASN A 359 -9.72 -10.34 10.55
CA ASN A 359 -8.91 -10.44 11.76
C ASN A 359 -9.77 -10.96 12.92
N GLU A 360 -9.32 -10.83 14.15
CA GLU A 360 -10.03 -11.25 15.35
C GLU A 360 -10.24 -10.07 16.31
N ILE A 361 -11.38 -10.08 17.00
CA ILE A 361 -11.61 -9.28 18.21
C ILE A 361 -11.53 -10.23 19.39
N GLN A 362 -10.61 -9.96 20.31
CA GLN A 362 -10.39 -10.80 21.48
C GLN A 362 -11.71 -11.00 22.25
N GLY A 363 -12.13 -12.25 22.41
CA GLY A 363 -13.37 -12.62 23.09
C GLY A 363 -14.65 -12.55 22.24
N SER A 364 -14.59 -12.04 21.00
CA SER A 364 -15.75 -11.95 20.09
C SER A 364 -15.60 -12.74 18.79
N GLY A 365 -14.40 -13.25 18.51
CA GLY A 365 -14.13 -14.10 17.35
C GLY A 365 -13.66 -13.33 16.12
N SER A 366 -13.82 -13.92 14.94
CA SER A 366 -13.40 -13.31 13.67
C SER A 366 -14.28 -12.12 13.28
N TYR A 367 -13.64 -11.09 12.72
CA TYR A 367 -14.26 -9.83 12.35
C TYR A 367 -13.65 -9.26 11.07
N GLY A 368 -14.43 -8.51 10.30
CA GLY A 368 -14.01 -7.89 9.05
C GLY A 368 -13.45 -6.47 9.25
N TYR A 369 -12.25 -6.22 8.76
CA TYR A 369 -11.57 -4.93 8.82
C TYR A 369 -11.39 -4.34 7.42
N SER A 370 -11.65 -3.04 7.30
CA SER A 370 -11.28 -2.19 6.15
C SER A 370 -9.88 -1.59 6.33
N ASP A 371 -9.34 -0.94 5.30
CA ASP A 371 -8.07 -0.17 5.28
C ASP A 371 -6.91 -0.92 5.97
N PHE A 372 -6.83 -2.23 5.79
CA PHE A 372 -5.87 -3.08 6.47
C PHE A 372 -4.56 -3.15 5.66
N VAL A 373 -3.43 -3.23 6.35
CA VAL A 373 -2.11 -3.36 5.73
C VAL A 373 -1.42 -4.61 6.25
N LEU A 374 -1.08 -5.51 5.34
CA LEU A 374 -0.36 -6.75 5.61
C LEU A 374 1.09 -6.63 5.16
N ASN A 375 2.03 -7.30 5.83
CA ASN A 375 3.37 -7.58 5.30
C ASN A 375 3.47 -9.01 4.73
N ASN A 376 4.31 -9.21 3.72
CA ASN A 376 4.53 -10.48 3.04
C ASN A 376 5.34 -11.48 3.90
N LEU A 377 4.77 -11.89 5.03
CA LEU A 377 5.43 -12.76 6.01
C LEU A 377 5.90 -14.09 5.40
N LYS A 378 5.16 -14.64 4.42
CA LYS A 378 5.45 -15.93 3.80
C LYS A 378 6.70 -15.91 2.93
N ALA A 379 7.06 -14.75 2.38
CA ALA A 379 8.34 -14.53 1.71
C ALA A 379 9.46 -14.12 2.67
N GLY A 380 9.14 -13.84 3.94
CA GLY A 380 10.10 -13.45 4.96
C GLY A 380 10.09 -11.96 5.32
N VAL A 381 9.16 -11.16 4.79
CA VAL A 381 9.04 -9.75 5.15
C VAL A 381 8.51 -9.62 6.56
N LYS A 382 9.29 -8.98 7.44
CA LYS A 382 8.94 -8.79 8.85
C LYS A 382 8.93 -7.32 9.19
N GLY A 383 8.30 -6.97 10.31
CA GLY A 383 8.35 -5.61 10.80
C GLY A 383 8.08 -5.48 12.29
N TYR A 384 8.20 -4.24 12.77
CA TYR A 384 7.76 -3.85 14.10
C TYR A 384 7.36 -2.37 14.16
N ARG A 385 6.52 -2.04 15.15
CA ARG A 385 6.08 -0.66 15.43
C ARG A 385 7.11 0.07 16.30
N VAL A 386 7.38 1.32 15.96
CA VAL A 386 8.18 2.27 16.76
C VAL A 386 7.28 3.37 17.27
N ALA A 387 7.32 3.64 18.58
CA ALA A 387 6.65 4.78 19.18
C ALA A 387 7.48 6.05 18.95
N VAL A 388 6.81 7.14 18.59
CA VAL A 388 7.43 8.47 18.44
C VAL A 388 7.65 9.09 19.81
N THR A 389 8.85 9.59 20.03
CA THR A 389 9.27 10.30 21.25
C THR A 389 10.05 11.56 20.84
N SER A 390 10.45 12.39 21.82
CA SER A 390 11.33 13.53 21.56
C SER A 390 12.72 13.12 21.03
N ALA A 391 13.21 11.94 21.43
CA ALA A 391 14.52 11.43 21.03
C ALA A 391 14.47 10.62 19.71
N VAL A 392 13.36 9.93 19.45
CA VAL A 392 13.21 9.02 18.30
C VAL A 392 11.93 9.34 17.55
N ASN A 393 12.05 9.74 16.30
CA ASN A 393 10.94 10.04 15.40
C ASN A 393 11.28 9.60 13.97
N PHE A 394 10.31 9.68 13.06
CA PHE A 394 10.49 9.24 11.68
C PHE A 394 11.67 9.91 10.97
N ASN A 395 11.94 11.20 11.23
CA ASN A 395 13.00 11.93 10.53
C ASN A 395 14.39 11.53 11.02
N ASN A 396 14.58 11.35 12.33
CA ASN A 396 15.90 11.06 12.90
C ASN A 396 16.21 9.56 13.10
N PHE A 397 15.26 8.65 12.83
CA PHE A 397 15.50 7.21 12.91
C PHE A 397 16.49 6.74 11.82
N ALA A 398 17.57 6.09 12.23
CA ALA A 398 18.67 5.60 11.40
C ALA A 398 19.03 4.14 11.73
N MET A 399 19.99 3.56 11.01
CA MET A 399 20.34 2.13 11.15
C MET A 399 20.73 1.74 12.59
N ALA A 400 21.41 2.63 13.31
CA ALA A 400 21.78 2.41 14.72
C ALA A 400 20.59 2.29 15.69
N ASN A 401 19.37 2.66 15.26
CA ASN A 401 18.15 2.52 16.04
C ASN A 401 17.40 1.21 15.77
N VAL A 402 17.80 0.45 14.74
CA VAL A 402 17.15 -0.83 14.40
C VAL A 402 17.44 -1.86 15.49
N VAL A 403 16.40 -2.57 15.92
CA VAL A 403 16.51 -3.62 16.94
C VAL A 403 16.03 -4.94 16.33
N GLU A 404 16.97 -5.80 15.91
CA GLU A 404 16.65 -7.06 15.21
C GLU A 404 15.69 -7.96 15.99
N SER A 405 15.77 -7.98 17.32
CA SER A 405 14.89 -8.83 18.15
C SER A 405 13.43 -8.38 18.15
N ASN A 406 13.10 -7.20 17.62
CA ASN A 406 11.73 -6.70 17.59
C ASN A 406 10.96 -7.18 16.36
N PHE A 407 11.62 -7.69 15.31
CA PHE A 407 10.93 -8.20 14.13
C PHE A 407 10.07 -9.42 14.48
N MET A 408 8.79 -9.37 14.10
CA MET A 408 7.80 -10.37 14.48
C MET A 408 7.45 -11.29 13.30
N ASP A 409 7.11 -12.55 13.63
CA ASP A 409 6.47 -13.50 12.71
C ASP A 409 4.94 -13.29 12.68
N ASP A 410 4.52 -12.07 12.34
CA ASP A 410 3.11 -11.70 12.18
C ASP A 410 2.98 -10.81 10.93
N GLN A 411 1.99 -11.07 10.09
CA GLN A 411 1.71 -10.26 8.89
C GLN A 411 0.92 -8.97 9.20
N ARG A 412 0.50 -8.78 10.45
CA ARG A 412 -0.36 -7.65 10.90
C ARG A 412 0.43 -6.56 11.60
N VAL A 413 1.75 -6.48 11.37
CA VAL A 413 2.62 -5.49 12.03
C VAL A 413 2.05 -4.08 11.95
N ILE A 414 1.59 -3.69 10.75
CA ILE A 414 0.86 -2.44 10.51
C ILE A 414 -0.62 -2.67 10.82
N GLY A 415 -1.23 -3.65 10.14
CA GLY A 415 -2.57 -4.12 10.42
C GLY A 415 -3.64 -3.03 10.32
N ALA A 416 -4.46 -2.91 11.37
CA ALA A 416 -5.42 -1.81 11.53
C ALA A 416 -4.93 -0.70 12.48
N GLU A 417 -3.86 -0.94 13.22
CA GLU A 417 -3.40 -0.12 14.35
C GLU A 417 -2.68 1.18 13.95
N TRP A 418 -2.72 1.52 12.66
CA TRP A 418 -2.12 2.72 12.10
C TRP A 418 -3.09 3.90 12.02
N ARG A 419 -4.39 3.67 12.26
CA ARG A 419 -5.44 4.69 12.11
C ARG A 419 -6.53 4.58 13.17
N ASP A 420 -7.26 5.68 13.31
CA ASP A 420 -8.52 5.74 14.03
C ASP A 420 -9.67 6.04 13.06
N VAL A 421 -10.58 5.08 12.94
CA VAL A 421 -11.75 5.18 12.06
C VAL A 421 -12.85 6.10 12.60
N PHE A 422 -12.84 6.42 13.90
CA PHE A 422 -13.81 7.32 14.50
C PHE A 422 -13.46 8.79 14.26
N THR A 423 -12.18 9.13 14.40
CA THR A 423 -11.69 10.49 14.10
C THR A 423 -11.34 10.69 12.63
N GLY A 424 -11.17 9.62 11.85
CA GLY A 424 -10.82 9.72 10.44
C GLY A 424 -9.34 10.05 10.22
N SER A 425 -8.45 9.70 11.16
CA SER A 425 -7.05 10.12 11.15
C SER A 425 -6.05 8.96 11.22
N ALA A 426 -4.88 9.12 10.60
CA ALA A 426 -3.74 8.24 10.85
C ALA A 426 -3.03 8.65 12.14
N TYR A 427 -2.53 7.68 12.89
CA TYR A 427 -1.79 7.95 14.13
C TYR A 427 -0.41 8.55 13.82
N THR A 428 -0.09 9.66 14.46
CA THR A 428 1.21 10.36 14.33
C THR A 428 2.21 9.99 15.43
N ASP A 429 1.76 9.25 16.45
CA ASP A 429 2.55 8.80 17.60
C ASP A 429 3.38 7.54 17.29
N ARG A 430 3.36 7.05 16.04
CA ARG A 430 4.03 5.81 15.63
C ARG A 430 4.47 5.82 14.19
N PHE A 431 5.45 4.98 13.89
CA PHE A 431 5.79 4.52 12.55
C PHE A 431 6.24 3.06 12.63
N TYR A 432 6.62 2.46 11.51
CA TYR A 432 6.95 1.05 11.42
C TYR A 432 8.33 0.88 10.79
N VAL A 433 9.04 -0.17 11.19
CA VAL A 433 10.24 -0.64 10.51
C VAL A 433 9.90 -1.93 9.81
N ILE A 434 10.15 -2.00 8.51
CA ILE A 434 9.91 -3.16 7.65
C ILE A 434 11.26 -3.64 7.12
N LYS A 435 11.50 -4.95 7.23
CA LYS A 435 12.64 -5.64 6.63
C LYS A 435 12.13 -6.47 5.45
N ASP A 436 12.57 -6.13 4.25
CA ASP A 436 12.15 -6.82 3.01
C ASP A 436 12.89 -8.15 2.80
N THR A 437 12.62 -8.82 1.67
CA THR A 437 13.24 -10.11 1.32
C THR A 437 14.73 -10.00 0.95
N ASP A 438 15.19 -8.82 0.57
CA ASP A 438 16.56 -8.54 0.15
C ASP A 438 17.45 -8.06 1.32
N GLY A 439 16.87 -7.96 2.52
CA GLY A 439 17.56 -7.53 3.74
C GLY A 439 17.68 -6.01 3.88
N ASN A 440 16.90 -5.25 3.12
CA ASN A 440 16.78 -3.80 3.25
C ASN A 440 15.85 -3.45 4.41
N TYR A 441 16.12 -2.30 5.03
CA TYR A 441 15.34 -1.78 6.14
C TYR A 441 14.65 -0.50 5.70
N TYR A 442 13.33 -0.45 5.85
CA TYR A 442 12.52 0.72 5.56
C TYR A 442 11.80 1.21 6.81
N LYS A 443 11.78 2.52 7.01
CA LYS A 443 10.83 3.16 7.93
C LYS A 443 9.60 3.57 7.14
N VAL A 444 8.42 3.23 7.64
CA VAL A 444 7.11 3.45 7.00
C VAL A 444 6.21 4.21 7.96
N ARG A 445 5.60 5.32 7.53
CA ARG A 445 4.53 6.01 8.27
C ARG A 445 3.30 6.17 7.40
N MET A 446 2.15 5.92 8.01
CA MET A 446 0.86 6.15 7.36
C MET A 446 0.46 7.61 7.54
N LEU A 447 -0.11 8.21 6.50
CA LEU A 447 -0.46 9.63 6.49
C LEU A 447 -1.97 9.83 6.52
N GLU A 448 -2.69 9.19 5.60
CA GLU A 448 -4.12 9.41 5.39
C GLU A 448 -4.80 8.12 4.90
N PHE A 449 -6.12 8.04 5.04
CA PHE A 449 -6.97 7.03 4.39
C PHE A 449 -8.28 7.61 3.83
N LEU A 450 -8.41 8.94 3.92
CA LEU A 450 -9.52 9.72 3.42
C LEU A 450 -9.03 10.57 2.25
N ASN A 451 -9.89 10.82 1.27
CA ASN A 451 -9.66 11.89 0.29
C ASN A 451 -10.10 13.25 0.84
N GLU A 452 -9.95 14.32 0.05
CA GLU A 452 -10.38 15.69 0.40
C GLU A 452 -11.87 15.81 0.75
N GLY A 453 -12.71 14.91 0.21
CA GLY A 453 -14.14 14.83 0.51
C GLY A 453 -14.48 14.01 1.76
N GLY A 454 -13.49 13.56 2.53
CA GLY A 454 -13.69 12.71 3.70
C GLY A 454 -14.14 11.27 3.37
N VAL A 455 -13.98 10.82 2.13
CA VAL A 455 -14.35 9.47 1.70
C VAL A 455 -13.21 8.50 2.01
N ARG A 456 -13.52 7.35 2.62
CA ARG A 456 -12.54 6.29 2.94
C ARG A 456 -12.04 5.54 1.71
N GLY A 457 -10.90 4.87 1.89
CA GLY A 457 -10.30 4.00 0.88
C GLY A 457 -9.31 4.71 -0.05
N TYR A 458 -8.69 5.77 0.46
CA TYR A 458 -7.62 6.51 -0.21
C TYR A 458 -6.38 6.52 0.69
N PRO A 459 -5.76 5.36 0.96
CA PRO A 459 -4.57 5.30 1.79
C PRO A 459 -3.44 6.11 1.15
N LYS A 460 -2.69 6.81 2.00
CA LYS A 460 -1.46 7.50 1.65
C LYS A 460 -0.43 7.20 2.71
N PHE A 461 0.77 6.83 2.29
CA PHE A 461 1.86 6.55 3.20
C PHE A 461 3.18 7.02 2.64
N GLU A 462 4.13 7.27 3.54
CA GLU A 462 5.51 7.59 3.20
C GLU A 462 6.41 6.49 3.73
N TYR A 463 7.43 6.14 2.95
CA TYR A 463 8.50 5.29 3.44
C TYR A 463 9.87 5.83 3.02
N LYS A 464 10.90 5.43 3.76
CA LYS A 464 12.30 5.75 3.45
C LYS A 464 13.19 4.56 3.76
N LEU A 465 14.20 4.36 2.92
CA LEU A 465 15.30 3.46 3.21
C LEU A 465 16.02 3.96 4.47
N ILE A 466 16.35 3.04 5.37
CA ILE A 466 17.17 3.30 6.54
C ILE A 466 18.62 3.03 6.14
N GLN A 467 19.45 4.06 6.25
CA GLN A 467 20.88 4.03 5.94
C GLN A 467 21.72 4.12 7.21
#